data_AF-A0A2V7NXM9-F1
#
_entry.id   AF-A0A2V7NXM9-F1
#
_cell.length_a   1.000
_cell.length_b   1.000
_cell.length_c   1.000
_cell.angle_alpha   90.00
_cell.angle_beta   90.00
_cell.angle_gamma   90.00
#
_symmetry.space_group_name_H-M   'P 1'
#
loop_
_entity.id
_entity.type
_entity.pdbx_description
1 polymer ?
#
loop_
_entity_poly.entity_id
_entity_poly.type
_entity_poly.pdbx_seq_one_letter_code
_entity_poly.pdbx_strand_id
1 'polypeptide(L)' 'MATRTTRPALDLQAGHRNLAPAELYEHALRLGEGVLGDAGPLCVVTAPHTGRSPDDKF' A
#
# COMPACT_ATOMS: atom_id res chain seq x y z
N MET A 1 -16.87 17.88 -4.70
CA MET A 1 -17.70 16.98 -5.53
C MET A 1 -16.95 16.68 -6.82
N ALA A 2 -15.97 15.76 -6.79
CA ALA A 2 -15.15 15.44 -7.96
C ALA A 2 -15.63 14.12 -8.58
N THR A 3 -16.07 14.19 -9.83
CA THR A 3 -16.68 13.10 -10.60
C THR A 3 -15.62 12.10 -11.06
N ARG A 4 -15.72 10.86 -10.55
CA ARG A 4 -14.84 9.75 -10.90
C ARG A 4 -15.31 9.12 -12.21
N THR A 5 -14.64 9.43 -13.32
CA THR A 5 -14.72 8.68 -14.58
C THR A 5 -14.56 7.19 -14.29
N THR A 6 -15.62 6.42 -14.54
CA THR A 6 -15.76 5.03 -14.11
C THR A 6 -15.19 4.12 -15.19
N ARG A 7 -14.00 3.57 -14.97
CA ARG A 7 -13.50 2.38 -15.68
C ARG A 7 -14.40 1.20 -15.26
N PRO A 8 -14.80 0.28 -16.17
CA PRO A 8 -15.68 -0.83 -15.79
C PRO A 8 -15.02 -1.61 -14.64
N ALA A 9 -15.68 -1.59 -13.48
CA ALA A 9 -15.24 -2.35 -12.33
C ALA A 9 -15.55 -3.82 -12.64
N LEU A 10 -14.52 -4.59 -13.01
CA LEU A 10 -14.60 -6.03 -12.82
C LEU A 10 -14.88 -6.25 -11.33
N ASP A 11 -15.94 -7.00 -11.04
CA ASP A 11 -16.33 -7.40 -9.69
C ASP A 11 -15.24 -8.29 -9.11
N LEU A 12 -14.29 -7.64 -8.44
CA LEU A 12 -13.21 -8.25 -7.69
C LEU A 12 -13.44 -7.76 -6.26
N GLN A 13 -13.57 -8.71 -5.32
CA GLN A 13 -13.84 -8.55 -3.89
C GLN A 13 -13.75 -7.12 -3.34
N ALA A 14 -14.79 -6.70 -2.60
CA ALA A 14 -14.92 -5.38 -1.95
C ALA A 14 -13.57 -4.71 -1.61
N GLY A 15 -13.03 -3.97 -2.59
CA GLY A 15 -11.69 -3.42 -2.47
C GLY A 15 -11.65 -2.33 -1.42
N HIS A 16 -10.63 -2.34 -0.57
CA HIS A 16 -10.42 -1.29 0.42
C HIS A 16 -10.15 0.05 -0.28
N ARG A 17 -10.80 1.13 0.18
CA ARG A 17 -10.66 2.47 -0.41
C ARG A 17 -10.56 3.51 0.70
N ASN A 18 -9.59 4.41 0.58
CA ASN A 18 -9.39 5.54 1.51
C ASN A 18 -9.32 5.11 2.99
N LEU A 19 -8.68 3.98 3.27
CA LEU A 19 -8.44 3.52 4.64
C LEU A 19 -7.66 4.56 5.44
N ALA A 20 -7.95 4.65 6.73
CA ALA A 20 -7.14 5.43 7.65
C ALA A 20 -5.73 4.81 7.78
N PRO A 21 -4.70 5.61 8.13
CA PRO A 21 -3.35 5.09 8.34
C PRO A 21 -3.28 3.93 9.35
N ALA A 22 -4.09 3.95 10.41
CA ALA A 22 -4.15 2.89 11.41
C ALA A 22 -4.59 1.55 10.80
N GLU A 23 -5.64 1.56 9.95
CA GLU A 23 -6.12 0.36 9.27
C GLU A 23 -5.02 -0.20 8.35
N LEU A 24 -4.31 0.66 7.62
CA LEU A 24 -3.19 0.25 6.76
C LEU A 24 -2.06 -0.42 7.57
N TYR A 25 -1.73 0.11 8.75
CA TYR A 25 -0.75 -0.49 9.66
C TYR A 25 -1.20 -1.89 10.09
N GLU A 26 -2.44 -2.04 10.53
CA GLU A 26 -2.98 -3.34 10.95
C GLU A 26 -2.96 -4.37 9.81
N HIS A 27 -3.30 -3.95 8.59
CA HIS A 27 -3.21 -4.80 7.41
C HIS A 27 -1.76 -5.24 7.14
N ALA A 28 -0.81 -4.32 7.11
CA ALA A 28 0.60 -4.62 6.86
C ALA A 28 1.19 -5.58 7.90
N LEU A 29 0.86 -5.38 9.19
CA LEU A 29 1.30 -6.25 10.28
C LEU A 29 0.65 -7.63 10.19
N ARG A 30 -0.65 -7.71 9.88
CA ARG A 30 -1.39 -8.97 9.74
C ARG A 30 -0.86 -9.81 8.56
N LEU A 31 -0.42 -9.16 7.50
CA LEU A 31 0.15 -9.80 6.31
C LEU A 31 1.65 -10.11 6.44
N GLY A 32 2.30 -9.63 7.51
CA GLY A 32 3.74 -9.84 7.72
C GLY A 32 4.63 -9.04 6.76
N GLU A 33 4.11 -7.96 6.17
CA GLU A 33 4.84 -7.10 5.23
C GLU A 33 5.87 -6.19 5.92
N GLY A 34 5.80 -6.07 7.25
CA GLY A 34 6.71 -5.26 8.05
C GLY A 34 6.55 -5.49 9.55
N VAL A 35 7.32 -4.74 10.34
CA VAL A 35 7.32 -4.78 11.81
C VAL A 35 7.26 -3.38 12.38
N LEU A 36 6.79 -3.24 13.63
CA LEU A 36 6.85 -1.96 14.34
C LEU A 36 8.24 -1.74 14.93
N GLY A 37 8.80 -0.57 14.65
CA GLY A 37 9.97 -0.06 15.38
C GLY A 37 9.58 0.47 16.76
N ASP A 38 10.59 0.76 17.57
CA ASP A 38 10.45 1.15 18.99
C ASP A 38 9.49 2.34 19.22
N ALA A 39 9.54 3.35 18.36
CA ALA A 39 8.69 4.55 18.46
C ALA A 39 7.39 4.47 17.62
N GLY A 40 7.00 3.26 17.18
CA GLY A 40 5.84 3.05 16.32
C GLY A 40 5.97 3.24 14.81
N PRO A 41 7.14 3.52 14.17
CA PRO A 41 7.21 3.53 12.71
C PRO A 41 7.05 2.10 12.15
N LEU A 42 6.40 1.97 10.99
CA LEU A 42 6.37 0.72 10.23
C LEU A 42 7.69 0.54 9.47
N CYS A 43 8.46 -0.48 9.85
CA CYS A 43 9.71 -0.88 9.21
C CYS A 43 9.45 -1.98 8.17
N VAL A 44 9.83 -1.73 6.92
CA VAL A 44 9.65 -2.66 5.77
C VAL A 44 10.96 -2.85 5.01
N VAL A 45 11.08 -3.95 4.27
CA VAL A 45 12.26 -4.24 3.43
C VAL A 45 11.83 -4.35 1.97
N THR A 46 12.48 -3.58 1.09
CA THR A 46 12.17 -3.54 -0.36
C THR A 46 13.26 -4.17 -1.24
N ALA A 47 14.14 -4.98 -0.63
CA ALA A 47 15.19 -5.67 -1.38
C ALA A 47 14.59 -6.58 -2.48
N PRO A 48 15.23 -6.69 -3.65
CA PRO A 48 16.52 -6.08 -4.02
C PRO A 48 16.41 -4.63 -4.52
N HIS A 49 15.20 -4.13 -4.77
CA HIS A 49 14.95 -2.82 -5.35
C HIS A 49 14.89 -1.74 -4.27
N THR A 50 16.04 -1.44 -3.68
CA THR A 50 16.17 -0.44 -2.60
C THR A 50 16.29 1.01 -3.10
N GLY A 51 16.18 1.22 -4.41
CA GLY A 51 16.33 2.51 -5.06
C GLY A 51 15.39 2.68 -6.26
N ARG A 52 15.57 3.78 -7.00
CA ARG A 52 14.88 3.96 -8.29
C ARG A 52 15.55 3.10 -9.36
N SER A 53 14.75 2.58 -10.30
CA SER A 53 15.22 1.99 -11.56
C SER A 53 14.89 2.97 -12.70
N PRO A 54 15.79 3.91 -13.05
CA PRO A 54 15.47 4.99 -13.99
C PRO A 54 15.10 4.48 -15.39
N ASP A 55 15.73 3.39 -15.83
CA ASP A 55 15.56 2.82 -17.18
C ASP A 55 14.21 2.11 -17.36
N ASP A 56 13.50 1.78 -16.27
CA ASP A 56 12.16 1.17 -16.32
C ASP A 56 11.03 2.23 -16.41
N LYS A 57 11.38 3.52 -16.50
CA LYS A 57 10.43 4.61 -16.57
C LYS A 57 10.13 4.98 -18.04
N PHE A 58 8.88 4.77 -18.46
CA PHE A 58 8.33 5.15 -19.77
C PHE A 58 7.25 6.23 -19.63
#